data_AF-A0A075MQ75-F1
#
_entry.id   AF-A0A075MQ75-F1
#
_cell.length_a   1.000
_cell.length_b   1.000
_cell.length_c   1.000
_cell.angle_alpha   90.00
_cell.angle_beta   90.00
_cell.angle_gamma   90.00
#
_symmetry.space_group_name_H-M   'P 1'
#
loop_
_entity.id
_entity.type
_entity.pdbx_description
1 polymer ?
#
loop_
_entity_poly.entity_id
_entity_poly.type
_entity_poly.pdbx_seq_one_letter_code
_entity_poly.pdbx_strand_id
1 'polypeptide(L)'
;MGADNMVQIHKWYQWKQIFRQSYIAVFDRFSFGIKVNKSKAANIFPSHKMLNYGNVTNFKNKNWCFFKIRQNPISSTQIRSRLKYEKSK
;
A
#
# COMPACT_ATOMS: atom_id res chain seq x y z
N MET A 1 4.81 -1.55 -0.39
CA MET A 1 4.28 -0.17 -0.26
C MET A 1 2.97 -0.18 0.52
N GLY A 2 2.52 0.97 1.04
CA GLY A 2 1.22 1.08 1.71
C GLY A 2 0.04 1.22 0.74
N ALA A 3 -1.17 0.95 1.23
CA ALA A 3 -2.43 1.12 0.50
C ALA A 3 -2.68 2.56 0.01
N ASP A 4 -2.23 3.54 0.78
CA ASP A 4 -2.22 4.97 0.41
C ASP A 4 -1.37 5.23 -0.83
N ASN A 5 -0.15 4.67 -0.88
CA ASN A 5 0.71 4.76 -2.07
C ASN A 5 0.07 4.13 -3.30
N MET A 6 -0.57 2.97 -3.15
CA MET A 6 -1.27 2.29 -4.24
C MET A 6 -2.38 3.16 -4.85
N VAL A 7 -3.12 3.92 -4.04
CA VAL A 7 -4.17 4.84 -4.53
C VAL A 7 -3.58 5.95 -5.40
N GLN A 8 -2.41 6.49 -5.02
CA GLN A 8 -1.79 7.64 -5.68
C GLN A 8 -0.70 7.30 -6.72
N ILE A 9 -0.30 6.04 -6.85
CA ILE A 9 0.83 5.61 -7.69
C ILE A 9 0.70 6.03 -9.15
N HIS A 10 -0.51 6.22 -9.65
CA HIS A 10 -0.77 6.72 -11.00
C HIS A 10 -0.21 8.12 -11.28
N LYS A 11 0.23 8.85 -10.24
CA LYS A 11 0.90 10.15 -10.32
C LYS A 11 2.43 10.03 -10.33
N TRP A 12 2.98 8.87 -10.05
CA TRP A 12 4.44 8.68 -10.02
C TRP A 12 5.00 8.70 -11.44
N TYR A 13 6.24 9.19 -11.56
CA TYR A 13 6.98 9.13 -12.81
C TYR A 13 7.10 7.67 -13.28
N GLN A 14 6.77 7.42 -14.55
CA GLN A 14 6.82 6.09 -15.18
C GLN A 14 6.12 4.96 -14.39
N TRP A 15 5.07 5.26 -13.63
CA TRP A 15 4.41 4.28 -12.76
C TRP A 15 3.97 2.97 -13.45
N LYS A 16 3.57 3.03 -14.73
CA LYS A 16 3.24 1.82 -15.51
C LYS A 16 4.44 0.89 -15.72
N GLN A 17 5.65 1.44 -15.86
CA GLN A 17 6.88 0.64 -15.99
C GLN A 17 7.21 -0.03 -14.65
N ILE A 18 7.04 0.69 -13.54
CA ILE A 18 7.18 0.12 -12.18
C ILE A 18 6.31 -1.14 -12.02
N PHE A 19 5.04 -1.08 -12.42
CA PHE A 19 4.13 -2.26 -12.38
C PHE A 19 4.51 -3.39 -13.33
N ARG A 20 5.23 -3.11 -14.41
CA ARG A 20 5.65 -4.12 -15.39
C ARG A 20 6.95 -4.80 -15.02
N GLN A 21 7.82 -4.12 -14.29
CA GLN A 21 9.20 -4.55 -14.01
C GLN A 21 9.44 -4.96 -12.56
N SER A 22 8.50 -4.66 -11.66
CA SER A 22 8.65 -4.94 -10.23
C SER A 22 7.51 -5.78 -9.71
N TYR A 23 7.83 -6.62 -8.73
CA TYR A 23 6.84 -7.24 -7.88
C TYR A 23 6.44 -6.28 -6.75
N ILE A 24 5.15 -5.94 -6.66
CA ILE A 24 4.64 -4.93 -5.73
C ILE A 24 3.77 -5.59 -4.65
N ALA A 25 4.26 -5.59 -3.42
CA ALA A 25 3.45 -5.91 -2.25
C ALA A 25 2.77 -4.64 -1.71
N VAL A 26 1.44 -4.61 -1.70
CA VAL A 26 0.63 -3.53 -1.12
C VAL A 26 0.10 -3.99 0.23
N PHE A 27 0.38 -3.25 1.30
CA PHE A 27 -0.08 -3.57 2.65
C PHE A 27 -1.28 -2.71 3.03
N ASP A 28 -2.32 -3.34 3.57
CA ASP A 28 -3.49 -2.63 4.07
C ASP A 28 -3.09 -1.62 5.15
N ARG A 29 -3.77 -0.47 5.12
CA ARG A 29 -3.60 0.63 6.06
C ARG A 29 -5.01 1.10 6.42
N PHE A 30 -5.26 1.32 7.71
CA PHE A 30 -6.56 1.72 8.26
C PHE A 30 -7.29 2.73 7.35
N SER A 31 -8.53 2.41 6.96
CA SER A 31 -9.42 3.20 6.07
C SER A 31 -9.12 3.23 4.55
N PHE A 32 -8.20 2.39 4.02
CA PHE A 32 -7.83 2.43 2.59
C PHE A 32 -8.20 1.18 1.77
N GLY A 33 -8.58 0.05 2.37
CA GLY A 33 -8.88 -1.19 1.63
C GLY A 33 -9.87 -1.01 0.46
N ILE A 34 -10.98 -0.29 0.67
CA ILE A 34 -11.98 -0.02 -0.38
C ILE A 34 -11.43 0.89 -1.49
N LYS A 35 -10.54 1.83 -1.13
CA LYS A 35 -9.98 2.82 -2.07
C LYS A 35 -8.94 2.22 -3.00
N VAL A 36 -8.22 1.20 -2.55
CA VAL A 36 -7.23 0.49 -3.36
C VAL A 36 -7.88 -0.20 -4.56
N ASN A 37 -9.00 -0.90 -4.34
CA ASN A 37 -9.74 -1.59 -5.41
C ASN A 37 -10.29 -0.62 -6.47
N LYS A 38 -10.58 0.63 -6.09
CA LYS A 38 -11.06 1.68 -7.02
C LYS A 38 -9.94 2.49 -7.66
N SER A 39 -8.67 2.17 -7.37
CA SER A 39 -7.54 2.94 -7.86
C SER A 39 -7.30 2.73 -9.37
N LYS A 40 -6.75 3.76 -10.03
CA LYS A 40 -6.40 3.71 -11.45
C LYS A 40 -5.41 2.57 -11.77
N ALA A 41 -4.51 2.26 -10.83
CA ALA A 41 -3.57 1.17 -10.98
C ALA A 41 -4.25 -0.21 -10.89
N ALA A 42 -5.22 -0.39 -9.99
CA ALA A 42 -6.01 -1.62 -9.90
C ALA A 42 -6.85 -1.88 -11.17
N ASN A 43 -7.36 -0.82 -11.80
CA ASN A 43 -8.11 -0.93 -13.06
C ASN A 43 -7.22 -1.32 -14.26
N ILE A 44 -6.02 -0.75 -14.36
CA ILE A 44 -5.11 -0.98 -15.51
C ILE A 44 -4.35 -2.29 -15.38
N PHE A 45 -4.01 -2.71 -14.16
CA PHE A 45 -3.31 -3.95 -13.87
C PHE A 45 -4.26 -4.91 -13.13
N PRO A 46 -5.26 -5.48 -13.83
CA PRO A 46 -6.27 -6.34 -13.23
C PRO A 46 -5.64 -7.64 -12.78
N SER A 47 -5.25 -7.69 -11.52
CA SER A 47 -4.83 -8.90 -10.83
C SER A 47 -4.48 -8.56 -9.40
N HIS A 48 -5.22 -9.11 -8.43
CA HIS A 48 -4.61 -9.68 -7.22
C HIS A 48 -5.65 -10.38 -6.35
N LYS A 49 -5.25 -11.50 -5.74
CA LYS A 49 -5.92 -12.06 -4.57
C LYS A 49 -5.60 -11.17 -3.37
N MET A 50 -6.61 -10.93 -2.54
CA MET A 50 -6.36 -10.49 -1.17
C MET A 50 -5.65 -11.63 -0.44
N LEU A 51 -4.39 -11.44 -0.08
CA LEU A 51 -3.59 -12.42 0.63
C LEU A 51 -3.64 -12.14 2.13
N ASN A 52 -3.84 -13.19 2.90
CA ASN A 52 -3.59 -13.18 4.33
C ASN A 52 -2.09 -13.42 4.59
N TYR A 53 -1.63 -13.00 5.76
CA TYR A 53 -0.27 -13.27 6.23
C TYR A 53 0.07 -14.77 6.09
N GLY A 54 1.14 -15.11 5.38
CA GLY A 54 1.59 -16.49 5.13
C GLY A 54 1.47 -16.99 3.68
N ASN A 55 0.59 -16.41 2.84
CA ASN A 55 0.37 -16.86 1.46
C ASN A 55 1.31 -16.22 0.42
N VAL A 56 2.57 -15.98 0.78
CA VAL A 56 3.56 -15.26 -0.05
C VAL A 56 3.93 -16.06 -1.32
N THR A 57 3.78 -17.39 -1.31
CA THR A 57 4.09 -18.26 -2.46
C THR A 57 3.26 -17.92 -3.71
N ASN A 58 2.02 -17.44 -3.55
CA ASN A 58 1.16 -17.01 -4.65
C ASN A 58 1.58 -15.67 -5.31
N PHE A 59 2.56 -14.98 -4.74
CA PHE A 59 3.06 -13.70 -5.25
C PHE A 59 3.81 -13.85 -6.57
N LYS A 60 4.51 -14.98 -6.79
CA LYS A 60 5.39 -15.17 -7.96
C LYS A 60 4.69 -15.05 -9.32
N ASN A 61 3.40 -15.34 -9.38
CA ASN A 61 2.66 -15.38 -10.64
C ASN A 61 2.08 -14.03 -11.05
N LYS A 62 2.13 -13.02 -10.17
CA LYS A 62 1.49 -11.72 -10.39
C LYS A 62 2.45 -10.58 -10.06
N ASN A 63 2.47 -9.54 -10.87
CA ASN A 63 3.35 -8.39 -10.63
C ASN A 63 2.97 -7.57 -9.39
N TRP A 64 1.78 -7.77 -8.81
CA TRP A 64 1.43 -7.12 -7.54
C TRP A 64 0.36 -7.90 -6.75
N CYS A 65 0.32 -7.69 -5.43
CA CYS A 65 -0.65 -8.30 -4.49
C CYS A 65 -1.00 -7.36 -3.34
N PHE A 66 -2.15 -7.60 -2.69
CA PHE A 66 -2.64 -6.83 -1.55
C PHE A 66 -2.73 -7.72 -0.32
N PHE A 67 -2.01 -7.33 0.72
CA PHE A 67 -1.90 -8.05 1.98
C PHE A 67 -2.77 -7.38 3.02
N LYS A 68 -3.75 -8.13 3.52
CA LYS A 68 -4.51 -7.73 4.70
C LYS A 68 -3.67 -8.07 5.93
N ILE A 69 -3.20 -7.04 6.62
CA ILE A 69 -2.35 -7.17 7.82
C ILE A 69 -3.03 -6.54 9.03
N ARG A 70 -2.56 -6.87 10.23
CA ARG A 70 -2.97 -6.18 11.46
C ARG A 70 -2.60 -4.71 11.34
N GLN A 71 -3.59 -3.83 11.47
CA GLN A 71 -3.41 -2.41 11.29
C GLN A 71 -2.69 -1.79 12.50
N ASN A 72 -1.72 -0.93 12.23
CA ASN A 72 -1.06 -0.09 13.24
C ASN A 72 -1.50 1.37 12.99
N PRO A 73 -2.21 2.01 13.94
CA PRO A 73 -2.73 3.37 13.75
C PRO A 73 -1.65 4.46 13.86
N ILE A 74 -0.41 4.11 14.22
CA ILE A 74 0.67 5.07 14.41
C ILE A 74 1.07 5.73 13.08
N SER A 75 1.23 7.05 13.09
CA SER A 75 1.72 7.84 11.96
C SER A 75 2.91 8.72 12.34
N SER A 76 3.79 8.99 11.38
CA SER A 76 4.91 9.90 11.58
C SER A 76 4.46 11.32 11.93
N THR A 77 3.28 11.75 11.46
CA THR A 77 2.68 13.03 11.84
C THR A 77 2.34 13.05 13.32
N GLN A 78 1.66 12.02 13.84
CA GLN A 78 1.37 11.91 15.28
C GLN A 78 2.64 11.87 16.12
N ILE A 79 3.66 11.11 15.69
CA ILE A 79 4.95 11.05 16.38
C ILE A 79 5.60 12.44 16.45
N ARG A 80 5.69 13.15 15.32
CA ARG A 80 6.28 14.51 15.28
C ARG A 80 5.50 15.50 16.13
N SER A 81 4.17 15.47 16.08
CA SER A 81 3.32 16.35 16.90
C SER A 81 3.54 16.10 18.39
N ARG A 82 3.61 14.83 18.80
CA ARG A 82 3.90 14.45 20.19
C ARG A 82 5.29 14.93 20.64
N LEU A 83 6.31 14.68 19.84
CA LEU A 83 7.68 15.12 20.15
C LEU A 83 7.80 16.65 20.23
N LYS A 84 7.05 17.39 19.39
CA LYS A 84 7.02 18.85 19.45
C LYS A 84 6.36 19.34 20.75
N TYR A 85 5.25 18.72 21.15
CA TYR A 85 4.59 19.02 22.42
C TYR A 85 5.51 18.76 23.63
N GLU A 86 6.18 17.61 23.65
CA GLU A 86 7.10 17.23 24.73
C GLU A 86 8.32 18.18 24.82
N LYS A 87 8.80 18.74 23.71
CA LYS A 87 9.88 19.74 23.69
C LYS A 87 9.47 21.14 24.12
N SER A 88 8.18 21.48 24.05
CA SER A 88 7.64 22.79 24.46
C SER A 88 7.28 22.86 25.95
N LYS A 89 7.48 21.76 26.67
CA LYS A 89 7.27 21.63 28.11
C LYS A 89 8.62 21.67 28.82
#